data_AF-A0A1H8Y920-F1
#
_entry.id   AF-A0A1H8Y920-F1
#
_cell.length_a   1.000
_cell.length_b   1.000
_cell.length_c   1.000
_cell.angle_alpha   90.00
_cell.angle_beta   90.00
_cell.angle_gamma   90.00
#
_symmetry.space_group_name_H-M   'P 1'
#
loop_
_entity.id
_entity.type
_entity.pdbx_description
1 polymer ?
#
loop_
_entity_poly.entity_id
_entity_poly.type
_entity_poly.pdbx_seq_one_letter_code
_entity_poly.pdbx_strand_id
1 'polypeptide(L)' 'MTSKKLAAVAEDLRKIGTTSVAAGLVGVFLSDHRLLTAYAIAAGVIIWLVGIYFTSEE' A
#
# COMPACT_ATOMS: atom_id res chain seq x y z
N MET A 1 18.88 -15.24 -5.97
CA MET A 1 18.96 -15.06 -4.51
C MET A 1 18.47 -13.66 -4.18
N THR A 2 17.15 -13.50 -4.08
CA THR A 2 16.55 -12.27 -3.57
C THR A 2 17.08 -12.08 -2.15
N SER A 3 17.72 -10.95 -1.88
CA SER A 3 18.33 -10.69 -0.58
C SER A 3 17.24 -10.75 0.48
N LYS A 4 17.44 -11.45 1.62
CA LYS A 4 16.46 -11.53 2.72
C LYS A 4 15.86 -10.17 3.12
N LYS A 5 16.63 -9.10 2.91
CA LYS A 5 16.20 -7.71 3.12
C LYS A 5 15.12 -7.25 2.13
N LEU A 6 15.22 -7.61 0.86
CA LEU A 6 14.21 -7.28 -0.16
C LEU A 6 12.89 -8.00 0.10
N ALA A 7 12.93 -9.28 0.50
CA ALA A 7 11.73 -10.02 0.89
C ALA A 7 11.03 -9.38 2.09
N ALA A 8 11.78 -8.95 3.11
CA ALA A 8 11.23 -8.23 4.25
C ALA A 8 10.59 -6.88 3.85
N VAL A 9 11.26 -6.11 2.99
CA VAL A 9 10.73 -4.83 2.47
C VAL A 9 9.47 -5.06 1.63
N ALA A 10 9.43 -6.09 0.79
CA ALA A 10 8.27 -6.42 -0.03
C ALA A 10 7.03 -6.72 0.83
N GLU A 11 7.21 -7.49 1.90
CA GLU A 11 6.15 -7.81 2.87
C GLU A 11 5.66 -6.58 3.63
N ASP A 12 6.57 -5.71 4.07
CA ASP A 12 6.21 -4.47 4.76
C ASP A 12 5.45 -3.50 3.83
N LEU A 13 5.86 -3.39 2.57
CA LEU A 13 5.16 -2.60 1.55
C LEU A 13 3.74 -3.12 1.32
N ARG A 14 3.54 -4.45 1.28
CA ARG A 14 2.21 -5.03 1.15
C ARG A 14 1.32 -4.66 2.33
N LYS A 15 1.82 -4.77 3.56
CA LYS A 15 1.07 -4.42 4.79
C LYS A 15 0.72 -2.94 4.87
N ILE A 16 1.69 -2.06 4.58
CA ILE A 16 1.48 -0.62 4.58
C ILE A 16 0.46 -0.25 3.51
N GLY A 17 0.59 -0.82 2.32
CA GLY A 17 -0.34 -0.60 1.21
C GLY A 17 -1.78 -0.98 1.57
N THR A 18 -2.00 -2.19 2.09
CA THR A 18 -3.35 -2.62 2.53
C THR A 18 -3.90 -1.75 3.65
N THR A 19 -3.06 -1.33 4.60
CA THR A 19 -3.48 -0.47 5.72
C THR A 19 -3.87 0.92 5.22
N SER A 20 -3.10 1.50 4.30
CA SER A 20 -3.44 2.79 3.67
C SER A 20 -4.73 2.73 2.88
N VAL A 21 -4.97 1.66 2.11
CA VAL A 21 -6.23 1.49 1.38
C VAL A 21 -7.41 1.37 2.34
N ALA A 22 -7.28 0.59 3.42
CA ALA A 22 -8.33 0.47 4.44
C ALA A 22 -8.62 1.81 5.13
N ALA A 23 -7.59 2.53 5.56
CA ALA A 23 -7.73 3.86 6.14
C ALA A 23 -8.36 4.87 5.16
N GLY A 24 -7.97 4.81 3.89
CA GLY A 24 -8.56 5.61 2.82
C GLY A 24 -10.05 5.31 2.60
N LEU A 25 -10.44 4.03 2.59
CA LEU A 25 -11.85 3.63 2.50
C LEU A 25 -12.67 4.15 3.68
N VAL A 26 -12.12 4.07 4.90
CA VAL A 26 -12.74 4.67 6.09
C VAL A 26 -12.84 6.20 5.94
N GLY A 27 -11.79 6.83 5.39
CA GLY A 27 -11.75 8.26 5.09
C GLY A 27 -12.79 8.73 4.06
N VAL A 28 -13.31 7.85 3.20
CA VAL A 28 -14.42 8.19 2.27
C VAL A 28 -15.69 8.54 3.03
N PHE A 29 -15.92 7.89 4.17
CA PHE A 29 -17.13 8.08 4.97
C PHE A 29 -16.97 9.14 6.07
N LEU A 30 -15.73 9.40 6.49
CA LEU A 30 -15.43 10.29 7.64
C LEU A 30 -14.83 11.64 7.26
N SER A 31 -14.37 11.84 6.02
CA SER A 31 -13.67 13.06 5.61
C SER A 31 -14.43 13.84 4.54
N ASP A 32 -14.53 15.16 4.72
CA ASP A 32 -15.01 16.09 3.68
C ASP A 32 -13.97 16.30 2.55
N HIS A 33 -12.70 15.95 2.79
CA HIS A 33 -11.60 16.18 1.85
C HIS A 33 -11.48 15.04 0.82
N ARG A 34 -12.45 14.96 -0.09
CA ARG A 34 -12.55 13.89 -1.11
C ARG A 34 -11.28 13.66 -1.93
N LEU A 35 -10.59 14.72 -2.34
CA LEU A 35 -9.36 14.62 -3.13
C LEU A 35 -8.24 13.96 -2.32
N LEU A 36 -8.04 14.36 -1.06
CA LEU A 36 -7.00 13.81 -0.20
C LEU A 36 -7.25 12.33 0.08
N THR A 37 -8.51 11.95 0.34
CA THR A 37 -8.92 10.56 0.51
C THR A 37 -8.63 9.72 -0.74
N ALA A 38 -8.93 10.25 -1.93
CA ALA A 38 -8.63 9.57 -3.19
C ALA A 38 -7.12 9.37 -3.39
N TYR A 39 -6.29 10.39 -3.08
CA TYR A 39 -4.84 10.27 -3.13
C TYR A 39 -4.30 9.24 -2.13
N ALA A 40 -4.85 9.18 -0.92
CA ALA A 40 -4.45 8.20 0.08
C ALA A 40 -4.74 6.76 -0.37
N ILE A 41 -5.92 6.52 -0.97
CA ILE A 41 -6.27 5.23 -1.56
C ILE A 41 -5.32 4.89 -2.71
N ALA A 42 -5.12 5.83 -3.65
CA ALA A 42 -4.26 5.62 -4.81
C ALA A 42 -2.81 5.31 -4.40
N ALA A 43 -2.25 6.07 -3.44
CA ALA A 43 -0.91 5.83 -2.90
C ALA A 43 -0.82 4.45 -2.21
N GLY A 44 -1.84 4.08 -1.42
CA GLY A 44 -1.92 2.76 -0.80
C GLY A 44 -1.90 1.61 -1.81
N VAL A 45 -2.67 1.73 -2.90
CA VAL A 45 -2.68 0.75 -3.99
C VAL A 45 -1.33 0.67 -4.68
N ILE A 46 -0.68 1.80 -4.98
CA ILE A 46 0.65 1.83 -5.60
C ILE A 46 1.67 1.13 -4.71
N ILE A 47 1.73 1.49 -3.42
CA ILE A 47 2.65 0.89 -2.45
C ILE A 47 2.42 -0.63 -2.34
N TRP A 48 1.16 -1.06 -2.33
CA TRP A 48 0.80 -2.48 -2.30
C TRP A 48 1.27 -3.22 -3.55
N LEU A 49 1.05 -2.66 -4.74
CA LEU A 49 1.49 -3.23 -6.01
C LEU A 49 3.02 -3.32 -6.11
N VAL A 50 3.74 -2.31 -5.61
CA VAL A 50 5.20 -2.33 -5.53
C VAL A 50 5.66 -3.49 -4.62
N GLY A 51 5.01 -3.69 -3.47
CA GLY A 51 5.28 -4.84 -2.61
C GLY A 51 5.02 -6.19 -3.29
N ILE A 52 3.95 -6.32 -4.09
CA ILE A 52 3.69 -7.52 -4.88
C ILE A 52 4.77 -7.73 -5.93
N TYR A 53 5.16 -6.68 -6.66
CA TYR A 53 6.19 -6.78 -7.70
C TYR A 53 7.52 -7.30 -7.13
N PHE A 54 7.96 -6.78 -5.98
CA PHE A 54 9.16 -7.27 -5.31
C PHE A 54 9.02 -8.68 -4.71
N THR A 55 7.80 -9.13 -4.43
CA THR A 55 7.57 -10.52 -3.99
C THR A 55 7.61 -11.49 -5.17
N SER A 56 7.15 -11.09 -6.35
CA SER A 56 7.11 -11.93 -7.56
C SER A 56 8.49 -12.21 -8.18
N GLU A 57 9.56 -11.60 -7.66
CA GLU A 57 10.95 -11.90 -8.04
C GLU A 57 11.57 -13.04 -7.19
N GLU A 58 10.82 -13.69 -6.30
CA GLU A 58 11.15 -15.02 -5.72
C GLU A 58 10.77 -16.18 -6.65
#